data_AF-W7YBX7-F1
#
_entry.id   AF-W7YBX7-F1
#
_cell.length_a   1.000
_cell.length_b   1.000
_cell.length_c   1.000
_cell.angle_alpha   90.00
_cell.angle_beta   90.00
_cell.angle_gamma   90.00
#
_symmetry.space_group_name_H-M   'P 1'
#
loop_
_entity.id
_entity.type
_entity.pdbx_description
1 polymer ?
#
loop_
_entity_poly.entity_id
_entity_poly.type
_entity_poly.pdbx_seq_one_letter_code
_entity_poly.pdbx_strand_id
1 'polypeptide(L)'
;MGQDAPYRILDKLPPKREKVETLEILRETNKATAALAELKGIANTIPNQSMLVNAIVLQEAKGSSEIENIITTQDELYKALTINKSNISPETKEVVNYRKAIFRGFDLIKKQGFLRVNDIIEIQHELIGNNAGIRNTPGTVLKNDTTGEVVYTPRQTGNIGLIIKFH
;
A
#
# COMPACT_ATOMS: atom_id res chain seq x y z
N MET A 1 26.29 6.52 -19.93
CA MET A 1 25.53 5.39 -20.51
C MET A 1 24.22 5.26 -19.73
N GLY A 2 23.22 6.07 -20.03
CA GLY A 2 21.88 5.92 -19.47
C GLY A 2 20.99 5.50 -20.63
N GLN A 3 20.82 4.19 -20.82
CA GLN A 3 19.98 3.65 -21.88
C GLN A 3 18.52 4.08 -21.68
N ASP A 4 17.81 4.23 -22.79
CA ASP A 4 16.42 4.62 -22.94
C ASP A 4 15.46 3.68 -22.18
N ALA A 5 15.34 3.84 -20.87
CA ALA A 5 14.35 3.10 -20.10
C ALA A 5 12.93 3.56 -20.50
N PRO A 6 12.01 2.63 -20.80
CA PRO A 6 10.65 2.99 -21.19
C PRO A 6 9.91 3.68 -20.02
N TYR A 7 8.92 4.52 -20.34
CA TYR A 7 7.99 5.18 -19.40
C TYR A 7 8.53 6.32 -18.53
N ARG A 8 9.57 7.06 -18.97
CA ARG A 8 10.09 8.25 -18.26
C ARG A 8 9.06 9.37 -18.06
N ILE A 9 8.07 9.46 -18.94
CA ILE A 9 6.99 10.46 -18.90
C ILE A 9 5.68 9.73 -18.66
N LEU A 10 5.09 9.95 -17.48
CA LEU A 10 3.76 9.45 -17.15
C LEU A 10 2.70 10.41 -17.68
N ASP A 11 1.68 9.85 -18.32
CA ASP A 11 0.47 10.59 -18.66
C ASP A 11 -0.21 11.10 -17.39
N LYS A 12 -0.78 12.30 -17.45
CA LYS A 12 -1.53 12.87 -16.33
C LYS A 12 -2.84 12.09 -16.13
N LEU A 13 -3.19 11.88 -14.87
CA LEU A 13 -4.51 11.39 -14.47
C LEU A 13 -5.55 12.52 -14.47
N PRO A 14 -6.84 12.21 -14.71
CA PRO A 14 -7.36 10.90 -15.09
C PRO A 14 -7.11 10.56 -16.58
N PRO A 15 -7.06 9.27 -16.96
CA PRO A 15 -7.02 8.88 -18.36
C PRO A 15 -8.32 9.29 -19.08
N LYS A 16 -8.28 9.31 -20.41
CA LYS A 16 -9.50 9.54 -21.22
C LYS A 16 -10.56 8.48 -20.91
N ARG A 17 -11.82 8.90 -20.83
CA ARG A 17 -12.96 8.07 -20.43
C ARG A 17 -13.09 6.80 -21.26
N GLU A 18 -12.85 6.89 -22.58
CA GLU A 18 -12.97 5.76 -23.50
C GLU A 18 -11.93 4.65 -23.23
N LYS A 19 -10.84 4.96 -22.53
CA LYS A 19 -9.82 3.98 -22.13
C LYS A 19 -10.22 3.16 -20.90
N VAL A 20 -11.15 3.65 -20.08
CA VAL A 20 -11.52 3.02 -18.79
C VAL A 20 -12.97 2.56 -18.74
N GLU A 21 -13.86 3.12 -19.54
CA GLU A 21 -15.27 2.69 -19.63
C GLU A 21 -15.51 1.75 -20.81
N THR A 22 -14.79 0.62 -20.83
CA THR A 22 -14.99 -0.43 -21.82
C THR A 22 -16.04 -1.43 -21.33
N LEU A 23 -16.67 -2.18 -22.26
CA LEU A 23 -17.64 -3.22 -21.92
C LEU A 23 -17.05 -4.25 -20.93
N GLU A 24 -15.79 -4.62 -21.13
CA GLU A 24 -15.07 -5.56 -20.26
C GLU A 24 -14.89 -4.99 -18.85
N ILE A 25 -14.35 -3.77 -18.73
CA ILE A 25 -14.13 -3.13 -17.42
C ILE A 25 -15.46 -2.92 -16.70
N LEU A 26 -16.52 -2.50 -17.39
CA LEU A 26 -17.83 -2.27 -16.78
C LEU A 26 -18.48 -3.58 -16.30
N ARG A 27 -18.26 -4.71 -17.00
CA ARG A 27 -18.72 -6.04 -16.55
C ARG A 27 -18.00 -6.48 -15.28
N GLU A 28 -16.69 -6.33 -15.21
CA GLU A 28 -15.92 -6.64 -14.00
C GLU A 28 -16.25 -5.68 -12.84
N THR A 29 -16.49 -4.40 -13.14
CA THR A 29 -16.94 -3.41 -12.14
C THR A 29 -18.27 -3.82 -11.52
N ASN A 30 -19.20 -4.35 -12.32
CA ASN A 30 -20.48 -4.85 -11.80
C ASN A 30 -20.28 -6.02 -10.84
N LYS A 31 -19.48 -7.04 -11.23
CA LYS A 31 -19.15 -8.18 -10.36
C LYS A 31 -18.49 -7.73 -9.05
N ALA A 32 -17.52 -6.82 -9.12
CA ALA A 32 -16.85 -6.27 -7.95
C ALA A 32 -17.82 -5.51 -7.04
N THR A 33 -18.74 -4.73 -7.63
CA THR A 33 -19.78 -3.99 -6.88
C THR A 33 -20.71 -4.95 -6.15
N ALA A 34 -21.15 -6.04 -6.81
CA ALA A 34 -22.00 -7.05 -6.19
C ALA A 34 -21.31 -7.72 -4.99
N ALA A 35 -20.06 -8.15 -5.15
CA ALA A 35 -19.27 -8.75 -4.06
C ALA A 35 -19.06 -7.78 -2.88
N LEU A 36 -18.75 -6.50 -3.16
CA LEU A 36 -18.62 -5.48 -2.12
C LEU A 36 -19.94 -5.19 -1.40
N ALA A 37 -21.06 -5.19 -2.12
CA ALA A 37 -22.38 -4.99 -1.54
C ALA A 37 -22.78 -6.15 -0.61
N GLU A 38 -22.50 -7.39 -1.01
CA GLU A 38 -22.70 -8.58 -0.19
C GLU A 38 -21.85 -8.51 1.09
N LEU A 39 -20.55 -8.21 0.97
CA LEU A 39 -19.67 -8.03 2.12
C LEU A 39 -20.18 -6.94 3.07
N LYS A 40 -20.61 -5.80 2.53
CA LYS A 40 -21.17 -4.69 3.33
C LYS A 40 -22.45 -5.11 4.05
N GLY A 41 -23.31 -5.90 3.39
CA GLY A 41 -24.52 -6.46 3.99
C GLY A 41 -24.21 -7.39 5.15
N ILE A 42 -23.32 -8.36 4.93
CA ILE A 42 -22.91 -9.35 5.96
C ILE A 42 -22.21 -8.65 7.13
N ALA A 43 -21.27 -7.73 6.86
CA ALA A 43 -20.53 -7.02 7.90
C ALA A 43 -21.47 -6.30 8.89
N ASN A 44 -22.58 -5.72 8.42
CA ASN A 44 -23.58 -5.06 9.27
C ASN A 44 -24.31 -5.99 10.25
N THR A 45 -24.26 -7.30 10.03
CA THR A 45 -24.86 -8.30 10.93
C THR A 45 -23.92 -8.75 12.05
N ILE A 46 -22.63 -8.39 11.98
CA ILE A 46 -21.62 -8.86 12.93
C ILE A 46 -21.62 -7.97 14.18
N PRO A 47 -21.81 -8.53 15.39
CA PRO A 47 -21.89 -7.74 16.63
C PRO A 47 -20.64 -6.92 16.95
N ASN A 48 -19.45 -7.40 16.55
CA ASN A 48 -18.19 -6.70 16.74
C ASN A 48 -17.39 -6.64 15.43
N GLN A 49 -17.78 -5.73 14.54
CA GLN A 49 -17.10 -5.49 13.26
C GLN A 49 -15.61 -5.17 13.42
N SER A 50 -15.24 -4.48 14.51
CA SER A 50 -13.84 -4.07 14.75
C SER A 50 -12.90 -5.27 14.86
N MET A 51 -13.37 -6.39 15.43
CA MET A 51 -12.57 -7.61 15.56
C MET A 51 -12.29 -8.25 14.19
N LEU A 52 -13.30 -8.31 13.32
CA LEU A 52 -13.15 -8.85 11.97
C LEU A 52 -12.20 -7.98 11.14
N VAL A 53 -12.39 -6.65 11.18
CA VAL A 53 -11.51 -5.72 10.46
C VAL A 53 -10.08 -5.86 10.94
N ASN A 54 -9.84 -5.97 12.26
CA ASN A 54 -8.51 -6.21 12.81
C ASN A 54 -7.87 -7.50 12.29
N ALA A 55 -8.63 -8.60 12.19
CA ALA A 55 -8.12 -9.87 11.69
C ALA A 55 -7.80 -9.81 10.18
N ILE A 56 -8.71 -9.24 9.38
CA ILE A 56 -8.53 -9.08 7.92
C ILE A 56 -7.32 -8.19 7.64
N VAL A 57 -7.21 -7.04 8.32
CA VAL A 57 -6.10 -6.10 8.09
C VAL A 57 -4.77 -6.75 8.48
N LEU A 58 -4.72 -7.60 9.51
CA LEU A 58 -3.50 -8.31 9.89
C LEU A 58 -3.10 -9.36 8.85
N GLN A 59 -4.07 -10.09 8.28
CA GLN A 59 -3.82 -11.04 7.20
C GLN A 59 -3.35 -10.33 5.92
N GLU A 60 -3.99 -9.21 5.57
CA GLU A 60 -3.62 -8.38 4.44
C GLU A 60 -2.22 -7.79 4.59
N ALA A 61 -1.89 -7.29 5.78
CA ALA A 61 -0.57 -6.78 6.10
C ALA A 61 0.51 -7.85 5.92
N LYS A 62 0.27 -9.06 6.46
CA LYS A 62 1.18 -10.21 6.30
C LYS A 62 1.37 -10.57 4.83
N GLY A 63 0.28 -10.75 4.08
CA GLY A 63 0.35 -11.12 2.66
C GLY A 63 1.01 -10.06 1.79
N SER A 64 0.73 -8.77 2.05
CA SER A 64 1.38 -7.65 1.35
C SER A 64 2.88 -7.58 1.65
N SER A 65 3.26 -7.78 2.91
CA SER A 65 4.66 -7.79 3.34
C SER A 65 5.44 -9.00 2.80
N GLU A 66 4.80 -10.16 2.66
CA GLU A 66 5.42 -11.35 2.05
C GLU A 66 5.83 -11.11 0.59
N ILE A 67 5.06 -10.31 -0.17
CA ILE A 67 5.40 -9.92 -1.54
C ILE A 67 6.72 -9.11 -1.59
N GLU A 68 6.99 -8.33 -0.54
CA GLU A 68 8.20 -7.50 -0.39
C GLU A 68 9.36 -8.24 0.31
N ASN A 69 9.28 -9.58 0.42
CA ASN A 69 10.24 -10.45 1.13
C ASN A 69 10.34 -10.21 2.64
N ILE A 70 9.32 -9.61 3.26
CA ILE A 70 9.22 -9.46 4.71
C ILE A 70 8.46 -10.66 5.26
N ILE A 71 9.19 -11.60 5.86
CA ILE A 71 8.63 -12.88 6.32
C ILE A 71 8.36 -12.82 7.82
N THR A 72 7.14 -13.15 8.22
CA THR A 72 6.71 -13.27 9.62
C THR A 72 5.64 -14.36 9.75
N THR A 73 5.43 -14.87 10.96
CA THR A 73 4.41 -15.89 11.25
C THR A 73 3.19 -15.32 11.97
N GLN A 74 2.06 -16.02 11.88
CA GLN A 74 0.83 -15.63 12.57
C GLN A 74 1.03 -15.57 14.10
N ASP A 75 1.81 -16.51 14.65
CA ASP A 75 2.12 -16.58 16.08
C ASP A 75 2.99 -15.39 16.53
N GLU A 76 3.99 -15.01 15.74
CA GLU A 76 4.82 -13.83 16.01
C GLU A 76 4.00 -12.55 15.97
N LEU A 77 3.08 -12.43 15.01
CA LEU A 77 2.15 -11.30 14.95
C LEU A 77 1.28 -11.25 16.21
N TYR A 78 0.63 -12.34 16.60
CA TYR A 78 -0.21 -12.34 17.81
C TYR A 78 0.58 -12.03 19.09
N LYS A 79 1.82 -12.54 19.22
CA LYS A 79 2.73 -12.18 20.32
C LYS A 79 3.03 -10.69 20.32
N ALA A 80 3.33 -10.11 19.16
CA ALA A 80 3.61 -8.69 19.00
C ALA A 80 2.41 -7.79 19.35
N LEU A 81 1.18 -8.30 19.24
CA LEU A 81 -0.04 -7.57 19.60
C LEU A 81 -0.40 -7.62 21.09
N THR A 82 0.08 -8.64 21.79
CA THR A 82 -0.32 -8.93 23.17
C THR A 82 0.78 -8.57 24.18
N ILE A 83 2.05 -8.60 23.78
CA ILE A 83 3.19 -8.40 24.67
C ILE A 83 3.81 -7.02 24.45
N ASN A 84 3.61 -6.12 25.42
CA ASN A 84 4.36 -4.86 25.51
C ASN A 84 5.78 -5.14 26.06
N LYS A 85 6.74 -5.54 25.20
CA LYS A 85 8.17 -5.10 25.20
C LYS A 85 9.18 -6.07 24.54
N SER A 86 10.11 -5.41 23.85
CA SER A 86 11.53 -5.69 23.55
C SER A 86 12.01 -6.82 22.62
N ASN A 87 11.26 -7.90 22.36
CA ASN A 87 11.78 -9.00 21.51
C ASN A 87 10.90 -9.28 20.26
N ILE A 88 10.48 -8.23 19.55
CA ILE A 88 9.76 -8.37 18.28
C ILE A 88 10.76 -8.18 17.14
N SER A 89 10.77 -9.09 16.17
CA SER A 89 11.66 -8.98 15.00
C SER A 89 11.32 -7.72 14.18
N PRO A 90 12.29 -7.13 13.47
CA PRO A 90 12.05 -5.99 12.58
C PRO A 90 10.92 -6.25 11.57
N GLU A 91 10.87 -7.45 10.99
CA GLU A 91 9.87 -7.89 10.00
C GLU A 91 8.48 -7.91 10.62
N THR A 92 8.36 -8.52 11.81
CA THR A 92 7.09 -8.58 12.56
C THR A 92 6.64 -7.17 12.96
N LYS A 93 7.58 -6.30 13.34
CA LYS A 93 7.30 -4.90 13.68
C LYS A 93 6.77 -4.12 12.47
N GLU A 94 7.33 -4.36 11.29
CA GLU A 94 6.87 -3.74 10.05
C GLU A 94 5.44 -4.15 9.68
N VAL A 95 5.10 -5.44 9.78
CA VAL A 95 3.72 -5.91 9.56
C VAL A 95 2.73 -5.32 10.58
N VAL A 96 3.15 -5.21 11.84
CA VAL A 96 2.32 -4.55 12.87
C VAL A 96 2.13 -3.06 12.57
N ASN A 97 3.17 -2.38 12.09
CA ASN A 97 3.09 -0.99 11.66
C ASN A 97 2.23 -0.81 10.41
N TYR A 98 2.26 -1.75 9.46
CA TYR A 98 1.38 -1.75 8.29
C TYR A 98 -0.09 -1.73 8.69
N ARG A 99 -0.47 -2.55 9.68
CA ARG A 99 -1.82 -2.50 10.26
C ARG A 99 -2.15 -1.13 10.84
N LYS A 100 -1.23 -0.51 11.60
CA LYS A 100 -1.45 0.83 12.16
C LYS A 100 -1.60 1.88 11.06
N ALA A 101 -0.78 1.81 10.02
CA ALA A 101 -0.80 2.71 8.88
C ALA A 101 -2.15 2.64 8.13
N ILE A 102 -2.73 1.45 7.95
CA ILE A 102 -4.08 1.29 7.39
C ILE A 102 -5.13 2.01 8.24
N PHE A 103 -5.16 1.75 9.55
CA PHE A 103 -6.13 2.41 10.43
C PHE A 103 -5.93 3.92 10.47
N ARG A 104 -4.67 4.38 10.44
CA ARG A 104 -4.36 5.80 10.38
C ARG A 104 -4.94 6.45 9.12
N GLY A 105 -4.72 5.83 7.96
CA GLY A 105 -5.29 6.30 6.69
C GLY A 105 -6.82 6.31 6.69
N PHE A 106 -7.44 5.27 7.22
CA PHE A 106 -8.89 5.19 7.38
C PHE A 106 -9.44 6.33 8.25
N ASP A 107 -8.82 6.58 9.41
CA ASP A 107 -9.25 7.64 10.33
C ASP A 107 -9.08 9.04 9.71
N LEU A 108 -7.99 9.26 8.96
CA LEU A 108 -7.76 10.51 8.22
C LEU A 108 -8.88 10.74 7.20
N ILE A 109 -9.18 9.74 6.37
CA ILE A 109 -10.26 9.83 5.35
C ILE A 109 -11.61 10.04 6.02
N LYS A 110 -11.93 9.29 7.08
CA LYS A 110 -13.21 9.40 7.78
C LYS A 110 -13.42 10.80 8.35
N LYS A 111 -12.34 11.46 8.81
CA LYS A 111 -12.40 12.81 9.37
C LYS A 111 -12.49 13.91 8.32
N GLN A 112 -11.76 13.80 7.20
CA GLN A 112 -11.61 14.89 6.23
C GLN A 112 -12.35 14.68 4.90
N GLY A 113 -12.71 13.44 4.55
CA GLY A 113 -13.44 13.09 3.33
C GLY A 113 -12.58 12.89 2.07
N PHE A 114 -11.27 13.07 2.14
CA PHE A 114 -10.34 12.92 1.00
C PHE A 114 -8.94 12.51 1.50
N LEU A 115 -7.99 12.26 0.58
CA LEU A 115 -6.57 12.06 0.90
C LEU A 115 -5.71 13.15 0.24
N ARG A 116 -4.78 13.71 0.99
CA ARG A 116 -3.75 14.63 0.52
C ARG A 116 -2.41 13.90 0.45
N VAL A 117 -1.48 14.49 -0.30
CA VAL A 117 -0.09 14.02 -0.35
C VAL A 117 0.54 13.91 1.03
N ASN A 118 0.29 14.89 1.92
CA ASN A 118 0.84 14.85 3.28
C ASN A 118 0.25 13.71 4.13
N ASP A 119 -1.00 13.30 3.88
CA ASP A 119 -1.60 12.17 4.57
C ASP A 119 -0.92 10.86 4.14
N ILE A 120 -0.54 10.76 2.86
CA ILE A 120 0.23 9.62 2.33
C ILE A 120 1.63 9.56 2.97
N ILE A 121 2.30 10.71 3.12
CA ILE A 121 3.60 10.79 3.82
C ILE A 121 3.45 10.35 5.28
N GLU A 122 2.38 10.77 5.94
CA GLU A 122 2.09 10.39 7.32
C GLU A 122 1.85 8.88 7.46
N ILE A 123 1.07 8.29 6.54
CA ILE A 123 0.84 6.84 6.50
C ILE A 123 2.16 6.08 6.27
N GLN A 124 3.05 6.57 5.40
CA GLN A 124 4.37 5.96 5.23
C GLN A 124 5.21 6.05 6.51
N HIS A 125 5.21 7.21 7.18
CA HIS A 125 5.93 7.37 8.43
C HIS A 125 5.44 6.37 9.48
N GLU A 126 4.13 6.15 9.59
CA GLU A 126 3.56 5.13 10.49
C GLU A 126 4.00 3.71 10.12
N LEU A 127 4.03 3.40 8.82
CA LEU A 127 4.43 2.09 8.30
C LEU A 127 5.91 1.78 8.58
N ILE A 128 6.82 2.65 8.14
CA ILE A 128 8.27 2.39 8.15
C ILE A 128 8.91 2.87 9.46
N GLY A 129 8.29 3.81 10.17
CA GLY A 129 8.85 4.41 11.38
C GLY A 129 10.02 5.37 11.10
N ASN A 130 10.09 5.95 9.89
CA ASN A 130 11.10 6.92 9.50
C ASN A 130 10.48 8.13 8.76
N ASN A 131 11.24 9.22 8.66
CA ASN A 131 10.82 10.46 7.97
C ASN A 131 11.28 10.51 6.50
N ALA A 132 11.25 9.36 5.80
CA ALA A 132 11.84 9.27 4.46
C ALA A 132 11.03 10.04 3.40
N GLY A 133 9.70 10.09 3.53
CA GLY A 133 8.83 10.93 2.71
C GLY A 133 8.92 10.64 1.20
N ILE A 134 8.77 11.67 0.37
CA ILE A 134 8.85 11.56 -1.09
C ILE A 134 10.32 11.54 -1.52
N ARG A 135 10.69 10.61 -2.42
CA ARG A 135 12.05 10.53 -2.95
C ARG A 135 12.47 11.80 -3.69
N ASN A 136 13.68 12.27 -3.38
CA ASN A 136 14.36 13.39 -4.05
C ASN A 136 15.77 13.02 -4.58
N THR A 137 16.18 11.75 -4.45
CA THR A 137 17.49 11.28 -4.92
C THR A 137 17.39 10.65 -6.31
N PRO A 138 18.16 11.15 -7.31
CA PRO A 138 18.25 10.50 -8.61
C PRO A 138 18.93 9.12 -8.55
N GLY A 139 18.69 8.29 -9.56
CA GLY A 139 19.39 7.01 -9.80
C GLY A 139 18.59 5.74 -9.46
N THR A 140 17.38 5.86 -8.91
CA THR A 140 16.55 4.66 -8.63
C THR A 140 15.96 4.11 -9.92
N VAL A 141 16.15 2.82 -10.16
CA VAL A 141 15.62 2.07 -11.30
C VAL A 141 15.02 0.75 -10.82
N LEU A 142 13.97 0.29 -11.48
CA LEU A 142 13.54 -1.10 -11.41
C LEU A 142 14.35 -1.89 -12.43
N LYS A 143 15.11 -2.88 -11.96
CA LYS A 143 15.96 -3.73 -12.79
C LYS A 143 15.53 -5.18 -12.67
N ASN A 144 15.73 -5.95 -13.73
CA ASN A 144 15.66 -7.39 -13.66
C ASN A 144 16.94 -7.90 -12.98
N ASP A 145 16.81 -8.57 -11.84
CA ASP A 145 17.97 -9.02 -11.05
C ASP A 145 18.78 -10.14 -11.73
N THR A 146 18.17 -10.89 -12.67
CA THR A 146 18.86 -11.96 -13.42
C THR A 146 19.62 -11.42 -14.63
N THR A 147 19.03 -10.48 -15.38
CA THR A 147 19.63 -9.97 -16.64
C THR A 147 20.36 -8.64 -16.48
N GLY A 148 20.12 -7.91 -15.38
CA GLY A 148 20.65 -6.57 -15.15
C GLY A 148 19.96 -5.48 -15.97
N GLU A 149 18.95 -5.82 -16.77
CA GLU A 149 18.22 -4.88 -17.63
C GLU A 149 17.34 -3.93 -16.80
N VAL A 150 17.34 -2.65 -17.15
CA VAL A 150 16.45 -1.65 -16.53
C VAL A 150 15.05 -1.77 -17.15
N VAL A 151 14.10 -2.27 -16.36
CA VAL A 151 12.71 -2.45 -16.75
C VAL A 151 11.93 -1.14 -16.69
N TYR A 152 12.21 -0.30 -15.69
CA TYR A 152 11.53 0.98 -15.51
C TYR A 152 12.41 1.99 -14.78
N THR A 153 12.45 3.23 -15.27
CA THR A 153 13.08 4.34 -14.56
C THR A 153 12.01 5.32 -14.13
N PRO A 154 11.66 5.37 -12.83
CA PRO A 154 10.72 6.36 -12.35
C PRO A 154 11.23 7.79 -12.55
N ARG A 155 10.31 8.77 -12.54
CA ARG A 155 10.67 10.18 -12.67
C ARG A 155 11.67 10.60 -11.59
N GLN A 156 12.81 11.12 -12.04
CA GLN A 156 13.95 11.50 -11.19
C GLN A 156 13.90 12.97 -10.75
N THR A 157 12.93 13.76 -11.25
CA THR A 157 12.82 15.21 -11.00
C THR A 157 11.35 15.66 -10.88
N GLY A 158 11.04 16.41 -9.82
CA GLY A 158 9.79 17.16 -9.61
C GLY A 158 8.81 16.54 -8.59
N ASN A 159 8.09 17.42 -7.88
CA ASN A 159 7.07 17.16 -6.82
C ASN A 159 5.89 16.23 -7.20
N ILE A 160 5.92 15.60 -8.38
CA ILE A 160 4.79 14.84 -8.95
C ILE A 160 5.18 13.38 -9.22
N GLY A 161 6.46 13.01 -9.04
CA GLY A 161 6.88 11.62 -8.92
C GLY A 161 6.71 11.14 -7.49
N LEU A 162 5.47 10.91 -7.05
CA LEU A 162 5.19 10.36 -5.71
C LEU A 162 5.63 8.90 -5.67
N ILE A 163 6.93 8.67 -5.56
CA ILE A 163 7.41 7.40 -5.04
C ILE A 163 7.89 7.66 -3.64
N ILE A 164 7.06 7.15 -2.76
CA ILE A 164 7.32 7.06 -1.34
C ILE A 164 8.60 6.26 -1.14
N LYS A 165 9.48 6.75 -0.27
CA LYS A 165 10.72 6.07 0.08
C LYS A 165 10.42 5.06 1.20
N PHE A 166 10.49 3.77 0.88
CA PHE A 166 10.28 2.71 1.87
C PHE A 166 11.58 2.30 2.60
N HIS A 167 12.75 2.66 2.05
CA HIS A 167 14.09 2.41 2.62
C HIS A 167 15.03 3.59 2.36
#